data_AF-A0AAN4R0K6-F1
#
_entry.id   AF-A0AAN4R0K6-F1
#
_cell.length_a   1.000
_cell.length_b   1.000
_cell.length_c   1.000
_cell.angle_alpha   90.00
_cell.angle_beta   90.00
_cell.angle_gamma   90.00
#
_symmetry.space_group_name_H-M   'P 1'
#
loop_
_entity.id
_entity.type
_entity.pdbx_description
1 polymer ?
#
loop_
_entity_poly.entity_id
_entity_poly.type
_entity_poly.pdbx_seq_one_letter_code
_entity_poly.pdbx_strand_id
1 'polypeptide(L)'
;MGDAASSFWPVADYLLLVPQADASFPAIHDICLMLDRKVAGRKAYPSVGVIDSQSVEAPHASVRSYDAGKKIAGRERHIAVDTNGRLLLVRLMPADIPDSAGGQMILDAIRKRWPYVKHLVADGAYDRLHLMHKAAFLDFTVEVVRR
;
A
#
# COMPACT_ATOMS: atom_id res chain seq x y z
N MET A 1 24.91 -0.66 5.23
CA MET A 1 23.62 -0.89 5.93
C MET A 1 22.56 -0.27 5.05
N GLY A 2 21.99 -1.07 4.13
CA GLY A 2 21.12 -0.56 3.06
C GLY A 2 19.80 -0.07 3.64
N ASP A 3 19.33 1.07 3.14
CA ASP A 3 18.05 1.64 3.53
C ASP A 3 16.92 0.65 3.20
N ALA A 4 16.19 0.20 4.21
CA ALA A 4 15.06 -0.72 4.07
C ALA A 4 13.94 -0.15 3.16
N ALA A 5 13.91 1.17 2.95
CA ALA A 5 13.02 1.78 1.97
C ALA A 5 13.46 1.47 0.52
N SER A 6 14.76 1.37 0.23
CA SER A 6 15.29 1.16 -1.13
C SER A 6 15.08 -0.25 -1.71
N SER A 7 14.98 -1.26 -0.85
CA SER A 7 14.75 -2.67 -1.26
C SER A 7 13.29 -2.95 -1.59
N PHE A 8 12.41 -2.03 -1.25
CA PHE A 8 10.96 -2.20 -1.35
C PHE A 8 10.42 -1.91 -2.75
N TRP A 9 10.95 -0.88 -3.40
CA TRP A 9 10.42 -0.32 -4.65
C TRP A 9 10.47 -1.27 -5.85
N PRO A 10 11.54 -2.06 -6.06
CA PRO A 10 11.59 -2.97 -7.20
C PRO A 10 10.47 -4.02 -7.16
N VAL A 11 10.14 -4.56 -5.99
CA VAL A 11 9.09 -5.57 -5.83
C VAL A 11 7.70 -4.98 -6.10
N ALA A 12 7.46 -3.74 -5.65
CA ALA A 12 6.22 -3.02 -5.93
C ALA A 12 6.05 -2.76 -7.43
N ASP A 13 7.12 -2.42 -8.15
CA ASP A 13 7.10 -2.22 -9.61
C ASP A 13 6.77 -3.51 -10.36
N TYR A 14 7.36 -4.64 -9.96
CA TYR A 14 7.07 -5.95 -10.56
C TYR A 14 5.60 -6.36 -10.38
N LEU A 15 5.04 -6.24 -9.16
CA LEU A 15 3.66 -6.63 -8.88
C LEU A 15 2.63 -5.82 -9.70
N LEU A 16 2.99 -4.62 -10.15
CA LEU A 16 2.15 -3.77 -11.00
C LEU A 16 2.16 -4.15 -12.48
N LEU A 17 3.21 -4.84 -12.94
CA LEU A 17 3.35 -5.32 -14.32
C LEU A 17 2.73 -6.71 -14.53
N VAL A 18 2.43 -7.45 -13.44
CA VAL A 18 1.76 -8.74 -13.54
C VAL A 18 0.28 -8.53 -13.86
N PRO A 19 -0.24 -9.10 -14.96
CA PRO A 19 -1.66 -9.06 -15.29
C PRO A 19 -2.50 -9.59 -14.12
N GLN A 20 -3.47 -8.80 -13.65
CA GLN A 20 -4.37 -9.16 -12.53
C GLN A 20 -5.28 -10.37 -12.83
N ALA A 21 -5.17 -10.96 -14.02
CA ALA A 21 -5.94 -12.11 -14.46
C ALA A 21 -5.36 -13.45 -13.96
N ASP A 22 -4.12 -13.47 -13.44
CA ASP A 22 -3.53 -14.68 -12.86
C ASP A 22 -3.47 -14.59 -11.32
N ALA A 23 -4.32 -15.40 -10.67
CA ALA A 23 -4.41 -15.46 -9.21
C ALA A 23 -3.22 -16.19 -8.55
N SER A 24 -2.34 -16.83 -9.31
CA SER A 24 -1.18 -17.55 -8.78
C SER A 24 -0.13 -16.61 -8.17
N PHE A 25 0.09 -15.45 -8.78
CA PHE A 25 1.13 -14.52 -8.33
C PHE A 25 0.84 -13.91 -6.95
N PRO A 26 -0.38 -13.39 -6.66
CA PRO A 26 -0.72 -12.97 -5.30
C PRO A 26 -0.58 -14.08 -4.26
N ALA A 27 -0.94 -15.32 -4.60
CA ALA A 27 -0.86 -16.46 -3.69
C ALA A 27 0.60 -16.83 -3.37
N ILE A 28 1.47 -16.91 -4.38
CA ILE A 28 2.91 -17.19 -4.19
C ILE A 28 3.54 -16.07 -3.36
N HIS A 29 3.23 -14.81 -3.68
CA HIS A 29 3.71 -13.66 -2.91
C HIS A 29 3.32 -13.75 -1.43
N ASP A 30 2.05 -14.05 -1.14
CA ASP A 30 1.55 -14.15 0.23
C ASP A 30 2.22 -15.29 0.99
N ILE A 31 2.45 -16.44 0.34
CA ILE A 31 3.18 -17.58 0.92
C ILE A 31 4.62 -17.20 1.24
N CYS A 32 5.35 -16.62 0.29
CA CYS A 32 6.73 -16.16 0.48
C CYS A 32 6.82 -15.15 1.62
N LEU A 33 5.90 -14.20 1.68
CA LEU A 33 5.82 -13.21 2.75
C LEU A 33 5.58 -13.86 4.12
N MET A 34 4.63 -14.80 4.22
CA MET A 34 4.33 -15.51 5.46
C MET A 34 5.51 -16.35 5.95
N LEU A 35 6.26 -16.96 5.04
CA LEU A 35 7.48 -17.73 5.36
C LEU A 35 8.60 -16.80 5.84
N ASP A 36 8.85 -15.70 5.15
CA ASP A 36 9.89 -14.75 5.56
C ASP A 36 9.57 -14.12 6.93
N ARG A 37 8.29 -13.85 7.21
CA ARG A 37 7.85 -13.42 8.55
C ARG A 37 8.19 -14.44 9.63
N LYS A 38 7.96 -15.74 9.37
CA LYS A 38 8.33 -16.80 10.32
C LYS A 38 9.84 -16.86 10.53
N VAL A 39 10.64 -16.75 9.45
CA VAL A 39 12.12 -16.71 9.53
C VAL A 39 12.59 -15.53 10.39
N ALA A 40 11.94 -14.38 10.27
CA ALA A 40 12.22 -13.21 11.10
C ALA A 40 11.64 -13.28 12.54
N GLY A 41 11.16 -14.45 12.99
CA GLY A 41 10.60 -14.64 14.33
C GLY A 41 9.26 -13.94 14.57
N ARG A 42 8.52 -13.61 13.50
CA ARG A 42 7.20 -12.96 13.55
C ARG A 42 6.10 -13.98 13.27
N LYS A 43 4.87 -13.66 13.71
CA LYS A 43 3.67 -14.42 13.29
C LYS A 43 3.51 -14.33 11.77
N ALA A 44 3.19 -15.44 11.11
CA ALA A 44 2.98 -15.48 9.66
C ALA A 44 1.98 -14.42 9.18
N TYR A 45 0.83 -14.34 9.85
CA TYR A 45 -0.18 -13.31 9.54
C TYR A 45 0.22 -11.96 10.16
N PRO A 46 0.28 -10.88 9.37
CA PRO A 46 0.51 -9.54 9.87
C PRO A 46 -0.71 -9.02 10.65
N SER A 47 -0.45 -8.27 11.72
CA SER A 47 -1.48 -7.58 12.53
C SER A 47 -1.44 -6.06 12.39
N VAL A 48 -0.29 -5.53 11.95
CA VAL A 48 -0.05 -4.10 11.76
C VAL A 48 0.48 -3.88 10.35
N GLY A 49 -0.06 -2.88 9.66
CA GLY A 49 0.45 -2.40 8.38
C GLY A 49 0.87 -0.93 8.43
N VAL A 50 1.76 -0.52 7.54
CA VAL A 50 2.11 0.87 7.28
C VAL A 50 1.63 1.20 5.87
N ILE A 51 0.92 2.31 5.71
CA ILE A 51 0.42 2.78 4.42
C ILE A 51 1.13 4.06 4.00
N ASP A 52 1.45 4.13 2.71
CA ASP A 52 2.11 5.28 2.11
C ASP A 52 1.66 5.44 0.65
N SER A 53 1.73 6.66 0.13
CA SER A 53 1.53 6.95 -1.29
C SER A 53 2.80 7.45 -1.95
N GLN A 54 3.00 7.07 -3.20
CA GLN A 54 4.11 7.57 -4.00
C GLN A 54 3.65 7.87 -5.41
N SER A 55 4.03 9.04 -5.91
CA SER A 55 3.82 9.38 -7.31
C SER A 55 4.92 8.75 -8.17
N VAL A 56 4.51 8.09 -9.25
CA VAL A 56 5.39 7.45 -10.23
C VAL A 56 5.18 8.12 -11.57
N GLU A 57 6.27 8.44 -12.26
CA GLU A 57 6.22 8.98 -13.63
C GLU A 57 5.62 7.94 -14.58
N ALA A 58 4.64 8.35 -15.38
CA ALA A 58 3.98 7.48 -16.35
C ALA A 58 4.04 8.08 -17.77
N PRO A 59 5.24 8.15 -18.40
CA PRO A 59 5.44 8.88 -19.65
C PRO A 59 4.60 8.35 -20.84
N HIS A 60 4.19 7.07 -20.81
CA HIS A 60 3.46 6.38 -21.88
C HIS A 60 1.98 6.04 -21.53
N ALA A 61 1.42 6.57 -20.44
CA ALA A 61 0.03 6.28 -20.08
C ALA A 61 -0.98 7.10 -20.91
N SER A 62 -2.06 6.45 -21.37
CA SER A 62 -3.12 7.05 -22.20
C SER A 62 -4.02 8.05 -21.47
N VAL A 63 -4.06 7.99 -20.13
CA VAL A 63 -4.79 8.93 -19.26
C VAL A 63 -3.77 9.56 -18.31
N ARG A 64 -3.59 10.87 -18.42
CA ARG A 64 -2.67 11.66 -17.60
C ARG A 64 -3.47 12.45 -16.58
N SER A 65 -3.08 12.35 -15.31
CA SER A 65 -3.43 13.35 -14.31
C SER A 65 -2.20 14.10 -13.88
N TYR A 66 -2.35 15.42 -13.76
CA TYR A 66 -1.27 16.33 -13.39
C TYR A 66 -1.41 16.68 -11.92
N ASP A 67 -0.47 16.23 -11.09
CA ASP A 67 -0.35 16.70 -9.72
C ASP A 67 0.40 18.03 -9.71
N ALA A 68 -0.32 19.12 -9.42
CA ALA A 68 0.23 20.48 -9.37
C ALA A 68 1.26 20.68 -8.24
N GLY A 69 1.23 19.85 -7.19
CA GLY A 69 2.22 19.88 -6.11
C GLY A 69 3.54 19.23 -6.50
N LYS A 70 3.51 18.21 -7.37
CA LYS A 70 4.69 17.40 -7.74
C LYS A 70 5.19 17.62 -9.18
N LYS A 71 4.44 18.35 -10.01
CA LYS A 71 4.77 18.70 -11.41
C LYS A 71 5.05 17.50 -12.33
N ILE A 72 4.50 16.33 -12.00
CA ILE A 72 4.68 15.09 -12.77
C ILE A 72 3.33 14.67 -13.37
N ALA A 73 3.32 14.34 -14.67
CA ALA A 73 2.22 13.57 -15.27
C ALA A 73 2.41 12.11 -14.88
N GLY A 74 1.66 11.65 -13.88
CA GLY A 74 1.97 10.42 -13.17
C GLY A 74 0.77 9.58 -12.79
N ARG A 75 1.06 8.43 -12.20
CA ARG A 75 0.13 7.64 -11.41
C ARG A 75 0.57 7.69 -9.96
N GLU A 76 -0.37 7.64 -9.05
CA GLU A 76 -0.08 7.50 -7.62
C GLU A 76 -0.25 6.04 -7.23
N ARG A 77 0.79 5.46 -6.63
CA ARG A 77 0.71 4.13 -6.04
C ARG A 77 0.47 4.28 -4.55
N HIS A 78 -0.59 3.64 -4.06
CA HIS A 78 -0.82 3.42 -2.65
C HIS A 78 -0.31 2.05 -2.28
N ILE A 79 0.44 1.98 -1.20
CA ILE A 79 1.12 0.77 -0.80
C ILE A 79 0.87 0.50 0.67
N ALA A 80 0.71 -0.78 1.00
CA ALA A 80 0.70 -1.25 2.37
C ALA A 80 1.86 -2.23 2.59
N VAL A 81 2.57 -2.06 3.69
CA VAL A 81 3.67 -2.95 4.13
C VAL A 81 3.46 -3.43 5.56
N ASP A 82 4.11 -4.52 5.95
CA ASP A 82 4.19 -4.90 7.37
C ASP A 82 5.22 -4.04 8.14
N THR A 83 5.31 -4.25 9.45
CA THR A 83 6.25 -3.53 10.34
C THR A 83 7.74 -3.68 10.00
N ASN A 84 8.10 -4.61 9.12
CA ASN A 84 9.46 -4.87 8.68
C ASN A 84 9.66 -4.51 7.20
N GLY A 85 8.69 -3.83 6.57
CA GLY A 85 8.76 -3.39 5.18
C GLY A 85 8.35 -4.44 4.13
N ARG A 86 7.74 -5.56 4.52
CA ARG A 86 7.27 -6.58 3.55
C ARG A 86 6.00 -6.12 2.87
N LEU A 87 5.95 -6.24 1.55
CA LEU A 87 4.82 -5.77 0.74
C LEU A 87 3.54 -6.56 1.02
N LEU A 88 2.49 -5.90 1.53
CA LEU A 88 1.18 -6.50 1.74
C LEU A 88 0.24 -6.28 0.55
N LEU A 89 0.32 -5.09 -0.06
CA LEU A 89 -0.59 -4.67 -1.13
C LEU A 89 -0.01 -3.47 -1.90
N VAL A 90 -0.23 -3.42 -3.21
CA VAL A 90 -0.06 -2.22 -4.04
C VAL A 90 -1.36 -1.94 -4.79
N ARG A 91 -1.72 -0.66 -4.91
CA ARG A 91 -2.83 -0.14 -5.72
C ARG A 91 -2.32 1.05 -6.54
N LEU A 92 -2.44 0.99 -7.87
CA LEU A 92 -2.21 2.15 -8.73
C LEU A 92 -3.50 2.93 -8.94
N MET A 93 -3.39 4.26 -8.91
CA MET A 93 -4.44 5.19 -9.24
C MET A 93 -3.95 6.32 -10.14
N PRO A 94 -4.85 6.98 -10.88
CA PRO A 94 -4.60 8.30 -11.43
C PRO A 94 -4.12 9.28 -10.34
N ALA A 95 -3.15 10.14 -10.65
CA ALA A 95 -2.50 11.05 -9.69
C ALA A 95 -3.36 12.27 -9.28
N ASP A 96 -4.56 12.43 -9.85
CA ASP A 96 -5.53 13.47 -9.49
C ASP A 96 -6.51 13.01 -8.40
N ILE A 97 -6.45 11.74 -8.00
CA ILE A 97 -7.29 11.19 -6.95
C ILE A 97 -6.65 11.49 -5.58
N PRO A 98 -7.37 12.09 -4.62
CA PRO A 98 -6.80 12.39 -3.31
C PRO A 98 -6.32 11.14 -2.55
N ASP A 99 -5.22 11.27 -1.80
CA ASP A 99 -4.64 10.18 -0.99
C ASP A 99 -5.66 9.46 -0.10
N SER A 100 -6.62 10.20 0.46
CA SER A 100 -7.67 9.60 1.29
C SER A 100 -8.62 8.67 0.54
N ALA A 101 -8.85 8.88 -0.75
CA ALA A 101 -9.60 7.94 -1.57
C ALA A 101 -8.77 6.68 -1.85
N GLY A 102 -7.46 6.85 -2.08
CA GLY A 102 -6.51 5.75 -2.19
C GLY A 102 -6.43 4.91 -0.91
N GLY A 103 -6.34 5.58 0.24
CA GLY A 103 -6.39 4.95 1.56
C GLY A 103 -7.68 4.14 1.76
N GLN A 104 -8.83 4.67 1.36
CA GLN A 104 -10.10 3.93 1.46
C GLN A 104 -10.10 2.64 0.63
N MET A 105 -9.42 2.63 -0.53
CA MET A 105 -9.27 1.42 -1.34
C MET A 105 -8.29 0.43 -0.72
N ILE A 106 -7.23 0.91 -0.07
CA ILE A 106 -6.31 0.07 0.71
C ILE A 106 -7.06 -0.62 1.83
N LEU A 107 -7.94 0.07 2.57
CA LEU A 107 -8.75 -0.54 3.64
C LEU A 107 -9.60 -1.72 3.15
N ASP A 108 -10.33 -1.55 2.04
CA ASP A 108 -11.18 -2.62 1.48
C ASP A 108 -10.34 -3.83 1.04
N ALA A 109 -9.21 -3.54 0.39
CA ALA A 109 -8.34 -4.54 -0.19
C ALA A 109 -7.59 -5.33 0.88
N ILE A 110 -7.04 -4.64 1.87
CA ILE A 110 -6.28 -5.26 2.95
C ILE A 110 -7.19 -6.07 3.86
N ARG A 111 -8.45 -5.64 4.08
CA ARG A 111 -9.42 -6.43 4.85
C ARG A 111 -9.71 -7.80 4.23
N LYS A 112 -9.75 -7.86 2.89
CA LYS A 112 -10.00 -9.09 2.13
C LYS A 112 -8.78 -9.99 2.08
N ARG A 113 -7.60 -9.43 1.82
CA ARG A 113 -6.35 -10.19 1.63
C ARG A 113 -5.68 -10.57 2.96
N TRP A 114 -5.70 -9.66 3.93
CA TRP A 114 -5.02 -9.76 5.21
C TRP A 114 -5.98 -9.45 6.38
N PRO A 115 -6.96 -10.32 6.67
CA PRO A 115 -8.05 -10.05 7.60
C PRO A 115 -7.62 -9.83 9.07
N TYR A 116 -6.38 -10.18 9.41
CA TYR A 116 -5.80 -10.02 10.74
C TYR A 116 -5.11 -8.66 10.94
N VAL A 117 -4.91 -7.88 9.87
CA VAL A 117 -4.44 -6.50 10.00
C VAL A 117 -5.57 -5.69 10.62
N LYS A 118 -5.27 -5.05 11.75
CA LYS A 118 -6.23 -4.23 12.51
C LYS A 118 -5.69 -2.84 12.82
N HIS A 119 -4.37 -2.69 12.81
CA HIS A 119 -3.70 -1.40 13.01
C HIS A 119 -3.02 -0.98 11.72
N LEU A 120 -3.23 0.27 11.31
CA LEU A 120 -2.57 0.87 10.16
C LEU A 120 -1.87 2.15 10.61
N VAL A 121 -0.60 2.30 10.27
CA VAL A 121 0.15 3.53 10.49
C VAL A 121 0.24 4.28 9.17
N ALA A 122 -0.03 5.59 9.18
CA ALA A 122 -0.04 6.43 8.00
C ALA A 122 0.60 7.79 8.29
N ASP A 123 0.98 8.54 7.25
CA ASP A 123 1.42 9.93 7.41
C ASP A 123 0.23 10.92 7.44
N GLY A 124 0.55 12.21 7.59
CA GLY A 124 -0.44 13.29 7.65
C GLY A 124 -1.31 13.45 6.40
N ALA A 125 -0.93 12.93 5.23
CA ALA A 125 -1.74 13.02 4.02
C ALA A 125 -3.03 12.18 4.12
N TYR A 126 -2.99 11.13 4.93
CA TYR A 126 -4.13 10.25 5.21
C TYR A 126 -5.07 10.78 6.32
N ASP A 127 -4.75 11.92 6.94
CA ASP A 127 -5.58 12.53 7.99
C ASP A 127 -6.82 13.23 7.41
N ARG A 128 -7.79 12.41 6.98
CA ARG A 128 -9.08 12.85 6.42
C ARG A 128 -10.23 12.12 7.09
N LEU A 129 -11.25 12.89 7.49
CA LEU A 129 -12.43 12.39 8.23
C LEU A 129 -13.09 11.17 7.58
N HIS A 130 -13.28 11.19 6.26
CA HIS A 130 -13.88 10.08 5.52
C HIS A 130 -13.05 8.78 5.61
N LEU A 131 -11.72 8.88 5.60
CA LEU A 131 -10.87 7.70 5.75
C LEU A 131 -11.00 7.13 7.17
N MET A 132 -11.00 7.99 8.19
CA MET A 132 -11.14 7.59 9.59
C MET A 132 -12.49 6.91 9.86
N HIS A 133 -13.58 7.45 9.30
CA HIS A 133 -14.90 6.83 9.41
C HIS A 133 -14.95 5.45 8.76
N LYS A 134 -14.36 5.29 7.57
CA LYS A 134 -14.30 4.00 6.88
C LYS A 134 -13.42 2.99 7.63
N ALA A 135 -12.30 3.45 8.19
CA ALA A 135 -11.43 2.61 9.01
C ALA A 135 -12.18 2.06 10.21
N ALA A 136 -12.87 2.91 10.96
CA ALA A 136 -13.71 2.50 12.09
C ALA A 136 -14.81 1.51 11.66
N PHE A 137 -15.52 1.80 10.55
CA PHE A 137 -16.55 0.91 10.02
C PHE A 137 -16.02 -0.49 9.66
N LEU A 138 -14.78 -0.57 9.17
CA LEU A 138 -14.12 -1.82 8.80
C LEU A 138 -13.33 -2.47 9.95
N ASP A 139 -13.44 -1.93 11.17
CA ASP A 139 -12.74 -2.39 12.37
C ASP A 139 -11.20 -2.32 12.22
N PHE A 140 -10.73 -1.17 11.71
CA PHE A 140 -9.33 -0.75 11.70
C PHE A 140 -9.12 0.44 12.65
N THR A 141 -7.96 0.46 13.29
CA THR A 141 -7.37 1.65 13.89
C THR A 141 -6.36 2.24 12.91
N VAL A 142 -6.48 3.53 12.58
CA VAL A 142 -5.49 4.26 11.78
C VAL A 142 -4.76 5.25 12.68
N GLU A 143 -3.46 5.06 12.84
CA GLU A 143 -2.57 5.95 13.55
C GLU A 143 -1.86 6.86 12.55
N VAL A 144 -2.16 8.16 12.61
CA VAL A 144 -1.50 9.17 11.79
C VAL A 144 -0.26 9.68 12.52
N VAL A 145 0.90 9.47 11.94
CA VAL A 145 2.19 10.00 12.43
C VAL A 145 2.46 11.32 11.71
N ARG A 146 2.45 12.41 12.49
CA ARG A 146 2.85 13.73 12.03
C ARG A 146 4.35 13.91 12.31
N ARG A 147 5.08 14.41 11.31
CA ARG A 147 6.49 14.83 11.47
C ARG A 147 6.58 16.22 12.09
#